data_AF-A0A562UMC2-F1
#
_entry.id   AF-A0A562UMC2-F1
#
_cell.length_a   1.000
_cell.length_b   1.000
_cell.length_c   1.000
_cell.angle_alpha   90.00
_cell.angle_beta   90.00
_cell.angle_gamma   90.00
#
_symmetry.space_group_name_H-M   'P 1'
#
loop_
_entity.id
_entity.type
_entity.pdbx_description
1 polymer ?
#
loop_
_entity_poly.entity_id
_entity_poly.type
_entity_poly.pdbx_seq_one_letter_code
_entity_poly.pdbx_strand_id
1 'polypeptide(L)'
;MSNLEQLMESFVSSGLAVDVVLCVLAIELVILCRNGWKFYDALVLLLPAAFILIAVRAAILDTHWIWIVAPLALAFPAHLADLRRRKKIERDPR
;
A
#
# COMPACT_ATOMS: atom_id res chain seq x y z
N MET A 1 -31.48 -2.21 -9.59
CA MET A 1 -30.04 -2.50 -9.67
C MET A 1 -29.84 -3.70 -10.57
N SER A 2 -28.89 -3.60 -11.51
CA SER A 2 -28.54 -4.73 -12.37
C SER A 2 -27.76 -5.79 -11.58
N ASN A 3 -27.77 -7.06 -12.03
CA ASN A 3 -26.99 -8.13 -11.38
C ASN A 3 -25.48 -7.78 -11.30
N LEU A 4 -24.98 -7.01 -12.27
CA LEU A 4 -23.59 -6.56 -12.30
C LEU A 4 -23.28 -5.56 -11.18
N GLU A 5 -24.19 -4.63 -10.88
CA GLU A 5 -24.01 -3.65 -9.80
C GLU A 5 -23.92 -4.34 -8.44
N GLN A 6 -24.77 -5.34 -8.17
CA GLN A 6 -24.73 -6.11 -6.92
C GLN A 6 -23.42 -6.88 -6.77
N LEU A 7 -22.93 -7.48 -7.85
CA LEU A 7 -21.62 -8.16 -7.86
C LEU A 7 -20.48 -7.17 -7.59
N MET A 8 -20.52 -5.97 -8.17
CA MET A 8 -19.51 -4.94 -7.93
C MET A 8 -19.56 -4.43 -6.47
N GLU A 9 -20.74 -4.20 -5.92
CA GLU A 9 -20.92 -3.75 -4.54
C GLU A 9 -20.42 -4.79 -3.53
N SER A 10 -20.73 -6.08 -3.74
CA SER A 10 -20.22 -7.17 -2.89
C SER A 10 -18.69 -7.31 -2.96
N PHE A 11 -18.10 -7.11 -4.14
CA PHE A 11 -16.65 -7.14 -4.32
C PHE A 11 -15.94 -6.01 -3.57
N VAL A 12 -16.51 -4.81 -3.57
CA VAL A 12 -15.96 -3.65 -2.85
C VAL A 12 -16.18 -3.78 -1.35
N SER A 13 -17.40 -4.12 -0.91
CA SER A 13 -17.75 -4.23 0.52
C SER A 13 -17.09 -5.40 1.24
N SER A 14 -16.75 -6.49 0.52
CA SER A 14 -15.89 -7.55 1.07
C SER A 14 -14.42 -7.11 1.27
N GLY A 15 -14.06 -5.93 0.79
CA GLY A 15 -12.69 -5.40 0.79
C GLY A 15 -11.74 -6.15 -0.15
N LEU A 16 -12.23 -7.08 -0.97
CA LEU A 16 -11.41 -7.87 -1.88
C LEU A 16 -10.75 -6.99 -2.96
N ALA A 17 -11.42 -5.90 -3.34
CA ALA A 17 -10.84 -4.85 -4.17
C ALA A 17 -9.50 -4.33 -3.62
N VAL A 18 -9.42 -4.15 -2.31
CA VAL A 18 -8.19 -3.67 -1.64
C VAL A 18 -7.12 -4.76 -1.62
N ASP A 19 -7.51 -6.01 -1.37
CA ASP A 19 -6.60 -7.15 -1.38
C ASP A 19 -5.95 -7.34 -2.76
N VAL A 20 -6.69 -7.13 -3.85
CA VAL A 20 -6.14 -7.15 -5.21
C VAL A 20 -5.04 -6.11 -5.39
N VAL A 21 -5.27 -4.87 -4.93
CA VAL A 21 -4.25 -3.80 -5.03
C VAL A 21 -3.04 -4.12 -4.15
N LEU A 22 -3.24 -4.67 -2.94
CA LEU A 22 -2.13 -5.14 -2.09
C LEU A 22 -1.31 -6.25 -2.77
N CYS A 23 -1.96 -7.19 -3.47
CA CYS A 23 -1.28 -8.19 -4.29
C CYS A 23 -0.47 -7.55 -5.42
N VAL A 24 -0.99 -6.51 -6.08
CA VAL A 24 -0.26 -5.77 -7.11
C VAL A 24 0.99 -5.11 -6.51
N LEU A 25 0.91 -4.49 -5.33
CA LEU A 25 2.08 -3.93 -4.66
C LEU A 25 3.11 -5.01 -4.29
N ALA A 26 2.68 -6.18 -3.87
CA ALA A 26 3.58 -7.30 -3.59
C ALA A 26 4.29 -7.78 -4.88
N ILE A 27 3.58 -7.84 -6.00
CA ILE A 27 4.16 -8.16 -7.30
C ILE A 27 5.14 -7.06 -7.74
N GLU A 28 4.79 -5.79 -7.58
CA GLU A 28 5.66 -4.66 -7.89
C GLU A 28 6.95 -4.71 -7.08
N LEU A 29 6.88 -5.04 -5.78
CA LEU A 29 8.05 -5.25 -4.94
C LEU A 29 8.98 -6.33 -5.51
N VAL A 30 8.41 -7.46 -5.94
CA VAL A 30 9.17 -8.55 -6.56
C VAL A 30 9.80 -8.10 -7.87
N ILE A 31 9.07 -7.37 -8.72
CA ILE A 31 9.59 -6.85 -9.99
C ILE A 31 10.76 -5.88 -9.75
N LEU A 32 10.61 -4.94 -8.82
CA LEU A 32 11.67 -3.99 -8.47
C LEU A 32 12.93 -4.71 -7.96
N CYS A 33 12.76 -5.70 -7.09
CA CYS A 33 13.89 -6.49 -6.59
C CYS A 33 14.58 -7.27 -7.72
N ARG A 34 13.81 -7.84 -8.66
CA ARG A 34 14.36 -8.51 -9.85
C ARG A 34 15.09 -7.56 -10.79
N ASN A 35 14.68 -6.29 -10.84
CA ASN A 35 15.32 -5.24 -11.61
C ASN A 35 16.57 -4.63 -10.91
N GLY A 36 17.09 -5.29 -9.87
CA GLY A 36 18.33 -4.91 -9.20
C GLY A 36 18.16 -3.87 -8.08
N TRP A 37 16.92 -3.51 -7.72
CA TRP A 37 16.70 -2.68 -6.54
C TRP A 37 16.99 -3.47 -5.27
N LYS A 38 17.57 -2.80 -4.27
CA LYS A 38 17.68 -3.40 -2.94
C LYS A 38 16.28 -3.61 -2.37
N PHE A 39 16.06 -4.77 -1.75
CA PHE A 39 14.75 -5.09 -1.17
C PHE A 39 14.25 -3.99 -0.21
N TYR A 40 15.11 -3.49 0.67
CA TYR A 40 14.78 -2.41 1.60
C TYR A 40 14.32 -1.13 0.88
N ASP A 41 14.97 -0.82 -0.25
CA ASP A 41 14.69 0.39 -1.03
C ASP A 41 13.33 0.33 -1.70
N ALA A 42 13.00 -0.82 -2.31
CA ALA A 42 11.70 -1.07 -2.91
C ALA A 42 10.61 -1.18 -1.83
N LEU A 43 10.92 -1.77 -0.67
CA LEU A 43 9.97 -1.88 0.43
C LEU A 43 9.61 -0.51 1.00
N VAL A 44 10.57 0.36 1.28
CA VAL A 44 10.33 1.73 1.79
C VAL A 44 9.54 2.58 0.80
N LEU A 45 9.73 2.36 -0.51
CA LEU A 45 8.97 3.03 -1.56
C LEU A 45 7.48 2.65 -1.54
N LEU A 46 7.17 1.36 -1.36
CA LEU A 46 5.81 0.82 -1.45
C LEU A 46 5.07 0.82 -0.10
N LEU A 47 5.81 0.92 1.00
CA LEU A 47 5.32 0.90 2.38
C LEU A 47 4.18 1.90 2.66
N PRO A 48 4.28 3.18 2.23
CA PRO A 48 3.20 4.14 2.48
C PRO A 48 1.89 3.74 1.79
N ALA A 49 1.98 3.26 0.54
CA ALA A 49 0.81 2.78 -0.20
C ALA A 49 0.17 1.56 0.47
N ALA A 50 1.00 0.59 0.91
CA ALA A 50 0.53 -0.59 1.61
C ALA A 50 -0.21 -0.24 2.92
N PHE A 51 0.34 0.69 3.72
CA PHE A 51 -0.31 1.11 4.96
C PHE A 51 -1.65 1.82 4.74
N ILE A 52 -1.74 2.69 3.73
CA ILE A 52 -3.01 3.36 3.40
C ILE A 52 -4.06 2.32 2.97
N LEU A 53 -3.68 1.35 2.13
CA LEU A 53 -4.61 0.29 1.70
C LEU A 53 -5.07 -0.59 2.87
N ILE A 54 -4.17 -0.95 3.79
CA ILE A 54 -4.56 -1.69 5.00
C ILE A 54 -5.58 -0.90 5.84
N ALA A 55 -5.36 0.41 6.01
CA ALA A 55 -6.30 1.28 6.73
C ALA A 55 -7.66 1.35 6.02
N VAL A 56 -7.67 1.46 4.69
CA VAL A 56 -8.89 1.45 3.87
C VAL A 56 -9.63 0.12 4.00
N ARG A 57 -8.91 -1.01 3.97
CA ARG A 57 -9.52 -2.33 4.18
C ARG A 57 -10.17 -2.44 5.55
N ALA A 58 -9.48 -2.00 6.60
CA ALA A 58 -10.04 -2.00 7.96
C ALA A 58 -11.29 -1.10 8.08
N ALA A 59 -11.31 0.02 7.36
CA ALA A 59 -12.46 0.92 7.30
C ALA A 59 -13.66 0.31 6.55
N ILE A 60 -13.42 -0.38 5.43
CA ILE A 60 -14.48 -1.08 4.67
C ILE A 60 -15.11 -2.21 5.50
N LEU A 61 -14.29 -2.93 6.27
CA LEU A 61 -14.73 -4.05 7.09
C LEU A 61 -15.31 -3.62 8.45
N ASP A 62 -15.53 -2.31 8.67
CA ASP A 62 -15.97 -1.74 9.95
C ASP A 62 -15.21 -2.29 11.16
N THR A 63 -13.90 -2.52 10.98
CA THR A 63 -13.05 -3.11 12.01
C THR A 63 -12.76 -2.08 13.12
N HIS A 64 -12.35 -2.55 14.30
CA HIS A 64 -11.99 -1.67 15.41
C HIS A 64 -11.02 -0.55 14.96
N TRP A 65 -11.35 0.69 15.32
CA TRP A 65 -10.71 1.92 14.84
C TRP A 65 -9.18 1.94 14.91
N ILE A 66 -8.60 1.19 15.86
CA ILE A 66 -7.14 1.07 16.01
C ILE A 66 -6.47 0.53 14.73
N TRP A 67 -7.14 -0.36 14.00
CA TRP A 67 -6.64 -0.93 12.75
C TRP A 67 -6.73 0.02 11.56
N ILE A 68 -7.43 1.14 11.71
CA ILE A 68 -7.46 2.23 10.73
C ILE A 68 -6.36 3.23 11.09
N VAL A 69 -6.35 3.69 12.34
CA VAL A 69 -5.46 4.77 12.80
C VAL A 69 -4.00 4.32 12.88
N ALA A 70 -3.72 3.11 13.35
CA ALA A 70 -2.35 2.62 13.49
C ALA A 70 -1.59 2.56 12.14
N PRO A 71 -2.09 1.89 11.07
CA PRO A 71 -1.42 1.91 9.79
C PRO A 71 -1.38 3.31 9.17
N LEU A 72 -2.42 4.13 9.35
CA LEU A 72 -2.42 5.51 8.85
C LEU A 72 -1.32 6.36 9.52
N ALA A 73 -1.16 6.21 10.84
CA ALA A 73 -0.09 6.86 11.60
C ALA A 73 1.30 6.37 11.18
N LEU A 74 1.43 5.09 10.78
CA LEU A 74 2.68 4.52 10.26
C LEU A 74 2.96 4.91 8.79
N ALA A 75 1.94 5.25 8.00
CA ALA A 75 2.10 5.74 6.64
C ALA A 75 2.90 7.06 6.59
N PHE A 76 2.74 7.92 7.60
CA PHE A 76 3.46 9.19 7.70
C PHE A 76 5.00 9.03 7.85
N PRO A 77 5.53 8.31 8.87
CA PRO A 77 6.96 8.06 8.97
C PRO A 77 7.49 7.25 7.79
N ALA A 78 6.69 6.36 7.21
CA ALA A 78 7.07 5.66 5.98
C ALA A 78 7.28 6.62 4.79
N HIS A 79 6.35 7.57 4.58
CA HIS A 79 6.50 8.61 3.56
C HIS A 79 7.74 9.48 3.79
N LEU A 80 8.02 9.86 5.03
CA LEU A 80 9.21 10.63 5.37
C LEU A 80 10.50 9.84 5.09
N ALA A 81 10.52 8.54 5.37
CA ALA A 81 11.66 7.68 5.07
C ALA A 81 11.93 7.60 3.56
N ASP A 82 10.89 7.43 2.75
CA ASP A 82 10.98 7.43 1.29
C ASP A 82 11.50 8.78 0.76
N LEU A 83 10.95 9.90 1.22
CA LEU A 83 11.42 11.24 0.83
C LEU A 83 12.90 11.47 1.17
N ARG A 84 13.33 11.09 2.38
CA ARG A 84 14.74 11.20 2.80
C ARG A 84 15.65 10.37 1.91
N ARG A 85 15.21 9.17 1.51
CA ARG A 85 15.95 8.28 0.60
C ARG A 85 16.08 8.89 -0.79
N ARG A 86 14.98 9.36 -1.39
CA ARG A 86 15.00 9.97 -2.73
C ARG A 86 15.95 11.17 -2.79
N LYS A 87 15.91 12.03 -1.77
CA LYS A 87 16.85 13.17 -1.64
C LYS A 87 18.31 12.72 -1.53
N LYS A 88 18.59 11.54 -0.95
CA LYS A 88 19.95 10.99 -0.88
C LYS A 88 20.44 10.50 -2.25
N ILE A 89 19.57 9.84 -3.02
CA ILE A 89 19.89 9.34 -4.36
C ILE A 89 20.14 10.50 -5.32
N GLU A 90 19.28 11.52 -5.32
CA GLU A 90 19.42 12.70 -6.17
C GLU A 90 20.69 13.51 -5.84
N ARG A 91 21.18 13.44 -4.60
CA ARG A 91 22.40 14.11 -4.14
C ARG A 91 23.70 13.34 -4.41
N ASP A 92 23.65 12.04 -4.70
CA ASP A 92 24.82 11.20 -5.00
C ASP A 92 24.57 10.42 -6.31
N PRO A 93 24.65 11.08 -7.49
CA PRO A 93 24.54 10.43 -8.78
C PRO A 93 25.87 9.72 -9.06
N ARG A 94 26.02 8.50 -8.57
CA ARG A 94 27.11 7.62 -9.01
C ARG A 94 26.76 6.96 -10.33
#